data_AF-A0A8T4J1P9-F1
#
_entry.id   AF-A0A8T4J1P9-F1
#
_cell.length_a   1.000
_cell.length_b   1.000
_cell.length_c   1.000
_cell.angle_alpha   90.00
_cell.angle_beta   90.00
_cell.angle_gamma   90.00
#
_symmetry.space_group_name_H-M   'P 1'
#
loop_
_entity.id
_entity.type
_entity.pdbx_description
1 polymer ?
#
loop_
_entity_poly.entity_id
_entity_poly.type
_entity_poly.pdbx_seq_one_letter_code
_entity_poly.pdbx_strand_id
1 'polypeptide(L)' 'MTQTVGYAPGAYDLFHVGHLNLLRHARSQCDYLVAGVVSDEMAERAKG' A
#
# COMPACT_ATOMS: atom_id res chain seq x y z
N MET A 1 0.05 -17.48 19.18
CA MET A 1 0.26 -16.03 18.88
C MET A 1 -0.48 -15.74 17.60
N THR A 2 -1.29 -14.69 17.56
CA THR A 2 -1.99 -14.23 16.35
C THR A 2 -1.04 -13.40 15.51
N GLN A 3 -0.90 -13.73 14.23
CA GLN A 3 -0.10 -12.97 13.28
C GLN A 3 -0.91 -11.76 12.79
N THR A 4 -0.36 -10.56 12.94
CA THR A 4 -0.98 -9.32 12.45
C THR A 4 -0.62 -9.09 10.99
N VAL A 5 -1.61 -9.08 10.12
CA VAL A 5 -1.46 -8.77 8.69
C VAL A 5 -1.91 -7.33 8.44
N GLY A 6 -0.99 -6.47 8.01
CA GLY A 6 -1.27 -5.11 7.56
C GLY A 6 -1.66 -5.07 6.09
N TYR A 7 -2.53 -4.13 5.72
CA TYR A 7 -2.93 -3.89 4.34
C TYR A 7 -2.77 -2.41 4.00
N ALA A 8 -2.05 -2.12 2.93
CA ALA A 8 -1.85 -0.77 2.41
C ALA A 8 -2.28 -0.73 0.93
N PRO A 9 -3.50 -0.22 0.63
CA PRO A 9 -3.93 -0.01 -0.75
C PRO A 9 -3.34 1.29 -1.32
N GLY A 10 -2.99 1.29 -2.59
CA GLY A 10 -2.54 2.47 -3.31
C GLY A 10 -2.42 2.24 -4.81
N ALA A 11 -2.44 3.32 -5.60
CA ALA A 11 -2.12 3.24 -7.03
C ALA A 11 -0.62 2.94 -7.24
N TYR A 12 0.24 3.47 -6.36
CA TYR A 12 1.70 3.31 -6.44
C TYR A 12 2.32 3.76 -7.78
N ASP A 13 1.63 4.65 -8.49
CA ASP A 13 2.08 5.25 -9.74
C ASP A 13 3.37 6.05 -9.55
N LEU A 14 4.28 5.98 -10.52
CA LEU A 14 5.64 6.52 -10.47
C LEU A 14 6.32 6.28 -9.11
N PHE A 15 6.42 5.01 -8.71
CA PHE A 15 6.89 4.60 -7.39
C PHE A 15 8.21 5.29 -6.98
N HIS A 16 8.15 6.01 -5.86
CA HIS A 16 9.27 6.83 -5.36
C HIS A 16 9.48 6.67 -3.84
N VAL A 17 10.49 7.36 -3.30
CA VAL A 17 10.91 7.25 -1.88
C VAL A 17 9.77 7.52 -0.89
N GLY A 18 8.85 8.43 -1.19
CA GLY A 18 7.64 8.64 -0.40
C GLY A 18 6.79 7.37 -0.19
N HIS A 19 6.50 6.60 -1.26
CA HIS A 19 5.77 5.33 -1.15
C HIS A 19 6.57 4.29 -0.35
N LEU A 20 7.89 4.21 -0.58
CA LEU A 20 8.75 3.31 0.18
C LEU A 20 8.72 3.62 1.69
N ASN A 21 8.78 4.90 2.07
CA ASN A 21 8.71 5.32 3.47
C ASN A 21 7.37 4.97 4.11
N LEU A 22 6.26 5.17 3.38
CA LEU A 22 4.93 4.76 3.83
C LEU A 22 4.86 3.25 4.07
N LEU A 23 5.33 2.43 3.11
CA LEU A 23 5.32 0.97 3.23
C LEU A 23 6.23 0.49 4.37
N ARG A 24 7.40 1.11 4.57
CA ARG A 24 8.30 0.82 5.70
C ARG A 24 7.63 1.12 7.04
N HIS A 25 6.96 2.25 7.16
CA HIS A 25 6.21 2.60 8.36
C HIS A 25 5.08 1.60 8.61
N ALA A 26 4.27 1.28 7.59
CA ALA A 26 3.20 0.29 7.70
C ALA A 26 3.72 -1.11 8.09
N ARG A 27 4.85 -1.54 7.51
CA ARG A 27 5.48 -2.83 7.83
C ARG A 27 5.96 -2.90 9.28
N SER A 28 6.31 -1.78 9.91
CA SER A 28 6.71 -1.76 11.33
C SER A 28 5.55 -2.04 12.30
N GLN A 29 4.31 -1.95 11.83
CA GLN A 29 3.09 -2.11 12.64
C GLN A 29 2.42 -3.48 12.46
N CYS A 30 3.03 -4.40 11.70
CA CYS A 30 2.47 -5.71 11.42
C CYS A 30 3.57 -6.77 11.22
N ASP A 31 3.20 -8.04 11.32
CA ASP A 31 4.12 -9.16 11.06
C ASP A 31 4.29 -9.38 9.54
N TYR A 32 3.23 -9.12 8.78
CA TYR A 32 3.21 -9.23 7.33
C TYR A 32 2.44 -8.06 6.72
N LEU A 33 3.00 -7.42 5.69
CA LEU A 33 2.35 -6.31 4.98
C LEU A 33 1.96 -6.73 3.57
N VAL A 34 0.70 -6.54 3.22
CA VAL A 34 0.18 -6.65 1.86
C VAL A 34 0.03 -5.25 1.27
N ALA A 35 0.75 -4.98 0.18
CA ALA A 35 0.55 -3.77 -0.63
C ALA A 35 -0.46 -4.07 -1.73
N GLY A 36 -1.66 -3.47 -1.64
CA GLY A 36 -2.71 -3.63 -2.65
C GLY A 36 -2.54 -2.60 -3.77
N VAL A 37 -2.17 -3.06 -4.97
CA VAL A 37 -2.06 -2.19 -6.15
C VAL A 37 -3.44 -2.06 -6.80
N VAL A 38 -3.96 -0.84 -6.83
CA VAL A 38 -5.26 -0.53 -7.44
C VAL A 38 -5.12 -0.54 -8.97
N SER A 39 -6.11 -1.09 -9.69
CA SER A 39 -6.10 -1.08 -11.15
C SER A 39 -6.26 0.34 -11.72
N ASP A 40 -5.74 0.55 -12.93
CA ASP A 40 -5.83 1.84 -13.61
C ASP A 40 -7.29 2.31 -13.77
N GLU A 41 -8.21 1.42 -14.14
CA GLU A 41 -9.65 1.71 -14.24
C GLU A 41 -10.22 2.24 -12.91
N MET A 42 -9.80 1.67 -11.78
CA MET A 42 -10.26 2.12 -10.46
C MET A 42 -9.59 3.43 -10.05
N ALA A 43 -8.31 3.62 -10.39
CA ALA A 43 -7.58 4.84 -10.13
C ALA A 43 -8.16 6.02 -10.94
N GLU A 44 -8.51 5.81 -12.21
CA GLU A 44 -9.16 6.79 -13.07
C GLU A 44 -10.54 7.16 -12.53
N ARG A 45 -11.38 6.17 -12.17
CA ARG A 45 -12.68 6.42 -11.55
C ARG A 45 -12.60 7.22 -10.25
N ALA A 46 -11.51 7.06 -9.49
CA ALA A 46 -11.31 7.79 -8.24
C ALA A 46 -10.74 9.20 -8.45
N LYS A 47 -10.12 9.49 -9.60
CA LYS A 47 -9.47 10.77 -9.89
C LYS A 47 -10.39 11.80 -10.54
N GLY A 48 -11.50 11.39 -11.16
CA GLY A 48 -12.51 12.28 -11.75
C GLY A 48 -12.13 12.77 -13.14
#